data_AF-A0A2T1AHI6-F1
#
_entry.id   AF-A0A2T1AHI6-F1
#
_cell.length_a   1.000
_cell.length_b   1.000
_cell.length_c   1.000
_cell.angle_alpha   90.00
_cell.angle_beta   90.00
_cell.angle_gamma   90.00
#
_symmetry.space_group_name_H-M   'P 1'
#
loop_
_entity.id
_entity.type
_entity.pdbx_description
1 polymer ?
#
loop_
_entity_poly.entity_id
_entity_poly.type
_entity_poly.pdbx_seq_one_letter_code
_entity_poly.pdbx_strand_id
1 'polypeptide(L)'
;MQILTFDTLQKITGKIPKGSAQADNVVSFLKALNAYGGDVGLNRRHRVACLLGQVLVESGAFRFDRELWGPTAAQARYDIRTDLGNTPERDGDGYLLRGRGPIQITGRWNYRAFTAWARGIDHTAPNFEADPEAVLTDPWEGLVALWYWTTRGLNALADQGDVKRITYKVNGGYNHYAQRRDWTQRAQLVLLGHGPTDVRAFQRAAQLTVDGVSGPKTRAALHQALRKLPPIDVSPKPKSPAPRVNWLRRFLAILRF
;
A
#
# COMPACT_ATOMS: atom_id res chain seq x y z
N MET A 1 12.14 -14.72 8.33
CA MET A 1 11.65 -13.58 9.15
C MET A 1 10.52 -12.88 8.38
N GLN A 2 9.56 -12.23 9.05
CA GLN A 2 8.47 -11.49 8.38
C GLN A 2 8.79 -10.00 8.32
N ILE A 3 8.37 -9.31 7.25
CA ILE A 3 8.47 -7.84 7.12
C ILE A 3 7.56 -7.17 8.16
N LEU A 4 6.33 -7.68 8.28
CA LEU A 4 5.32 -7.18 9.20
C LEU A 4 4.48 -8.34 9.71
N THR A 5 4.21 -8.35 11.02
CA THR A 5 3.34 -9.36 11.66
C THR A 5 1.95 -8.79 11.93
N PHE A 6 0.96 -9.67 12.08
CA PHE A 6 -0.40 -9.29 12.46
C PHE A 6 -0.40 -8.50 13.79
N ASP A 7 0.31 -8.99 14.80
CA ASP A 7 0.44 -8.33 16.10
C ASP A 7 1.07 -6.94 16.00
N THR A 8 2.08 -6.78 15.14
CA THR A 8 2.71 -5.47 14.90
C THR A 8 1.70 -4.51 14.26
N LEU A 9 0.93 -4.99 13.29
CA LEU A 9 -0.11 -4.17 12.67
C LEU A 9 -1.22 -3.80 13.68
N GLN A 10 -1.66 -4.73 14.52
CA GLN A 10 -2.63 -4.44 15.58
C GLN A 10 -2.11 -3.39 16.59
N LYS A 11 -0.82 -3.40 16.92
CA LYS A 11 -0.23 -2.32 17.74
C LYS A 11 -0.37 -0.96 17.05
N ILE A 12 -0.26 -0.91 15.71
CA ILE A 12 -0.42 0.31 14.93
C ILE A 12 -1.89 0.73 14.88
N THR A 13 -2.79 -0.15 14.48
CA THR A 13 -4.20 0.15 14.16
C THR A 13 -5.14 0.13 15.37
N GLY A 14 -4.72 -0.49 16.47
CA GLY A 14 -5.61 -0.92 17.54
C GLY A 14 -6.12 -2.35 17.32
N LYS A 15 -6.88 -2.86 18.30
CA LYS A 15 -7.38 -4.24 18.31
C LYS A 15 -8.24 -4.51 17.07
N ILE A 16 -7.88 -5.56 16.34
CA ILE A 16 -8.66 -6.09 15.21
C ILE A 16 -9.27 -7.42 15.68
N PRO A 17 -10.60 -7.59 15.69
CA PRO A 17 -11.23 -8.84 16.10
C PRO A 17 -10.79 -9.99 15.19
N LYS A 18 -10.33 -11.10 15.79
CA LYS A 18 -9.99 -12.32 15.03
C LYS A 18 -11.24 -12.89 14.37
N GLY A 19 -11.11 -13.39 13.14
CA GLY A 19 -12.23 -13.93 12.36
C GLY A 19 -13.21 -12.88 11.82
N SER A 20 -12.86 -11.60 11.88
CA SER A 20 -13.62 -10.53 11.21
C SER A 20 -13.13 -10.32 9.78
N ALA A 21 -13.99 -9.78 8.91
CA ALA A 21 -13.58 -9.36 7.56
C ALA A 21 -12.36 -8.40 7.58
N GLN A 22 -12.27 -7.54 8.59
CA GLN A 22 -11.09 -6.68 8.78
C GLN A 22 -9.81 -7.49 9.01
N ALA A 23 -9.89 -8.60 9.77
CA ALA A 23 -8.76 -9.48 9.97
C ALA A 23 -8.38 -10.23 8.68
N ASP A 24 -9.35 -10.64 7.88
CA ASP A 24 -9.10 -11.32 6.61
C ASP A 24 -8.37 -10.40 5.62
N ASN A 25 -8.85 -9.16 5.44
CA ASN A 25 -8.20 -8.14 4.61
C ASN A 25 -6.75 -7.85 5.06
N VAL A 26 -6.52 -7.83 6.38
CA VAL A 26 -5.17 -7.70 6.93
C VAL A 26 -4.31 -8.90 6.57
N VAL A 27 -4.84 -10.12 6.70
CA VAL A 27 -4.12 -11.34 6.38
C VAL A 27 -3.72 -11.36 4.91
N SER A 28 -4.60 -10.97 3.99
CA SER A 28 -4.28 -10.87 2.56
C SER A 28 -3.14 -9.89 2.29
N PHE A 29 -3.21 -8.70 2.88
CA PHE A 29 -2.14 -7.70 2.77
C PHE A 29 -0.80 -8.21 3.33
N LEU A 30 -0.82 -8.85 4.49
CA LEU A 30 0.39 -9.37 5.13
C LEU A 30 0.99 -10.55 4.35
N LYS A 31 0.17 -11.43 3.76
CA LYS A 31 0.65 -12.51 2.88
C LYS A 31 1.44 -11.94 1.71
N ALA A 32 0.86 -10.97 0.99
CA ALA A 32 1.54 -10.34 -0.14
C ALA A 32 2.79 -9.57 0.28
N LEU A 33 2.71 -8.74 1.34
CA LEU A 33 3.85 -7.97 1.82
C LEU A 33 5.00 -8.89 2.24
N ASN A 34 4.73 -9.93 3.02
CA ASN A 34 5.77 -10.83 3.51
C ASN A 34 6.37 -11.73 2.43
N ALA A 35 5.58 -12.13 1.43
CA ALA A 35 6.07 -12.98 0.33
C ALA A 35 6.83 -12.18 -0.75
N TYR A 36 6.33 -10.99 -1.11
CA TYR A 36 6.81 -10.25 -2.30
C TYR A 36 7.43 -8.89 -1.97
N GLY A 37 7.26 -8.38 -0.75
CA GLY A 37 7.75 -7.06 -0.36
C GLY A 37 9.27 -6.92 -0.47
N GLY A 38 10.03 -8.00 -0.28
CA GLY A 38 11.48 -8.01 -0.48
C GLY A 38 11.89 -7.66 -1.91
N ASP A 39 11.24 -8.28 -2.90
CA ASP A 39 11.55 -8.13 -4.32
C ASP A 39 11.29 -6.69 -4.83
N VAL A 40 10.37 -5.97 -4.20
CA VAL A 40 10.04 -4.57 -4.53
C VAL A 40 10.63 -3.56 -3.54
N GLY A 41 11.55 -4.00 -2.67
CA GLY A 41 12.27 -3.13 -1.72
C GLY A 41 11.41 -2.59 -0.58
N LEU A 42 10.25 -3.18 -0.32
CA LEU A 42 9.38 -2.96 0.84
C LEU A 42 9.78 -3.84 2.03
N ASN A 43 10.99 -4.41 2.04
CA ASN A 43 11.63 -4.98 3.23
C ASN A 43 12.40 -3.95 4.08
N ARG A 44 12.37 -2.67 3.70
CA ARG A 44 12.91 -1.57 4.50
C ARG A 44 11.79 -0.90 5.30
N ARG A 45 11.97 -0.86 6.62
CA ARG A 45 10.92 -0.44 7.57
C ARG A 45 10.42 0.99 7.33
N HIS A 46 11.29 1.93 6.94
CA HIS A 46 10.88 3.31 6.64
C HIS A 46 9.93 3.40 5.44
N ARG A 47 10.10 2.53 4.44
CA ARG A 47 9.20 2.44 3.27
C ARG A 47 7.86 1.83 3.66
N VAL A 48 7.89 0.74 4.44
CA VAL A 48 6.67 0.11 4.99
C VAL A 48 5.86 1.10 5.81
N ALA A 49 6.49 1.92 6.67
CA ALA A 49 5.78 2.92 7.45
C ALA A 49 5.06 3.96 6.58
N CYS A 50 5.68 4.39 5.48
CA CYS A 50 5.05 5.30 4.51
C CYS A 50 3.90 4.62 3.75
N LEU A 51 4.07 3.35 3.34
CA LEU A 51 3.04 2.53 2.70
C LEU A 51 1.81 2.39 3.61
N LEU A 52 2.02 2.02 4.88
CA LEU A 52 0.95 1.87 5.87
C LEU A 52 0.19 3.19 6.08
N GLY A 53 0.88 4.34 6.06
CA GLY A 53 0.22 5.64 6.14
C GLY A 53 -0.79 5.90 5.03
N GLN A 54 -0.59 5.32 3.85
CA GLN A 54 -1.54 5.42 2.74
C GLN A 54 -2.61 4.34 2.83
N VAL A 55 -2.21 3.07 2.90
CA VAL A 55 -3.13 1.92 2.91
C VAL A 55 -4.13 2.00 4.06
N LEU A 56 -3.72 2.43 5.25
CA LEU A 56 -4.62 2.54 6.40
C LEU A 56 -5.67 3.65 6.23
N VAL A 57 -5.40 4.66 5.40
CA VAL A 57 -6.41 5.68 5.07
C VAL A 57 -7.34 5.16 3.98
N GLU A 58 -6.80 4.64 2.88
CA GLU A 58 -7.62 4.18 1.74
C GLU A 58 -8.58 3.04 2.11
N SER A 59 -8.16 2.13 2.98
CA SER A 59 -8.96 0.96 3.38
C SER A 59 -9.77 1.16 4.66
N GLY A 60 -9.74 2.36 5.26
CA GLY A 60 -10.32 2.59 6.58
C GLY A 60 -9.72 1.67 7.65
N ALA A 61 -8.39 1.53 7.66
CA ALA A 61 -7.62 0.57 8.45
C ALA A 61 -8.05 -0.89 8.20
N PHE A 62 -8.12 -1.29 6.92
CA PHE A 62 -8.53 -2.61 6.44
C PHE A 62 -9.98 -2.99 6.70
N ARG A 63 -10.83 -2.05 7.11
CA ARG A 63 -12.28 -2.31 7.28
C ARG A 63 -12.98 -2.53 5.94
N PHE A 64 -12.43 -1.99 4.85
CA PHE A 64 -13.00 -2.06 3.52
C PHE A 64 -11.96 -2.58 2.52
N ASP A 65 -12.33 -3.64 1.79
CA ASP A 65 -11.62 -4.21 0.65
C ASP A 65 -12.28 -3.83 -0.69
N ARG A 66 -13.47 -3.22 -0.63
CA ARG A 66 -14.26 -2.81 -1.78
C ARG A 66 -14.89 -1.46 -1.52
N GLU A 67 -15.05 -0.69 -2.58
CA GLU A 67 -15.81 0.55 -2.53
C GLU A 67 -17.26 0.24 -2.12
N LEU A 68 -17.78 0.99 -1.15
CA LEU A 68 -19.20 0.94 -0.81
C LEU A 68 -20.00 1.55 -1.97
N TRP A 69 -20.61 0.68 -2.77
CA TRP A 69 -21.36 1.09 -3.95
C TRP A 69 -22.83 1.35 -3.63
N GLY A 70 -23.36 2.49 -4.07
CA GLY A 70 -24.78 2.83 -4.01
C GLY A 70 -25.23 3.63 -5.24
N PRO A 71 -26.51 3.99 -5.37
CA PRO A 71 -26.95 4.87 -6.44
C PRO A 71 -26.58 6.32 -6.10
N THR A 72 -25.30 6.68 -6.26
CA THR A 72 -24.87 8.08 -6.14
C THR A 72 -24.61 8.69 -7.51
N ALA A 73 -24.84 10.00 -7.64
CA ALA A 73 -24.54 10.72 -8.87
C ALA A 73 -23.05 10.65 -9.24
N ALA A 74 -22.15 10.47 -8.27
CA ALA A 74 -20.73 10.26 -8.51
C ALA A 74 -20.43 8.88 -9.12
N GLN A 75 -21.05 7.83 -8.58
CA GLN A 75 -20.88 6.45 -9.06
C GLN A 75 -21.50 6.26 -10.45
N ALA A 76 -22.62 6.93 -10.75
CA ALA A 76 -23.21 6.94 -12.09
C ALA A 76 -22.30 7.62 -13.14
N ARG A 77 -21.47 8.59 -12.75
CA ARG A 77 -20.48 9.20 -13.66
C ARG A 77 -19.28 8.30 -13.89
N TYR A 78 -19.04 7.34 -13.01
CA TYR A 78 -17.87 6.47 -13.11
C TYR A 78 -17.95 5.54 -14.32
N ASP A 79 -19.16 5.16 -14.73
CA ASP A 79 -19.43 4.34 -15.92
C ASP A 79 -18.77 4.90 -17.18
N ILE A 80 -18.84 6.22 -17.37
CA ILE A 80 -18.39 6.90 -18.59
C ILE A 80 -17.01 7.57 -18.44
N ARG A 81 -16.22 7.18 -17.44
CA ARG A 81 -14.86 7.73 -17.19
C ARG A 81 -13.85 7.15 -18.17
N THR A 82 -13.85 7.69 -19.38
CA THR A 82 -12.90 7.31 -20.45
C THR A 82 -11.45 7.60 -20.10
N ASP A 83 -11.17 8.56 -19.21
CA ASP A 83 -9.84 8.83 -18.64
C ASP A 83 -9.35 7.73 -17.67
N LEU A 84 -10.22 6.79 -17.30
CA LEU A 84 -9.88 5.56 -16.58
C LEU A 84 -9.96 4.32 -17.48
N GLY A 85 -10.27 4.52 -18.76
CA GLY A 85 -10.44 3.49 -19.76
C GLY A 85 -11.81 2.86 -19.81
N ASN A 86 -12.78 3.33 -19.03
CA ASN A 86 -14.15 2.85 -19.15
C ASN A 86 -14.76 3.30 -20.49
N THR A 87 -15.78 2.60 -20.97
CA THR A 87 -16.46 2.95 -22.23
C THR A 87 -17.19 4.29 -22.10
N PRO A 88 -17.43 5.04 -23.20
CA PRO A 88 -18.25 6.25 -23.15
C PRO A 88 -19.75 5.94 -22.96
N GLU A 89 -20.16 4.68 -23.12
CA GLU A 89 -21.51 4.18 -22.88
C GLU A 89 -21.75 3.87 -21.39
N ARG A 90 -23.03 3.86 -20.97
CA ARG A 90 -23.41 3.40 -19.63
C ARG A 90 -23.68 1.90 -19.63
N ASP A 91 -22.62 1.11 -19.74
CA ASP A 91 -22.68 -0.35 -19.85
C ASP A 91 -22.41 -1.10 -18.52
N GLY A 92 -22.21 -0.37 -17.43
CA GLY A 92 -21.92 -0.94 -16.12
C GLY A 92 -20.43 -1.07 -15.78
N ASP A 93 -19.52 -0.63 -16.66
CA ASP A 93 -18.07 -0.54 -16.41
C ASP A 93 -17.73 0.08 -15.06
N GLY A 94 -18.48 1.10 -14.66
CA GLY A 94 -18.27 1.79 -13.41
C GLY A 94 -18.41 0.85 -12.22
N TYR A 95 -19.51 0.10 -12.16
CA TYR A 95 -19.74 -0.86 -11.08
C TYR A 95 -18.82 -2.09 -11.19
N LEU A 96 -18.63 -2.58 -12.41
CA LEU A 96 -17.79 -3.75 -12.69
C LEU A 96 -16.35 -3.51 -12.23
N LEU A 97 -15.79 -2.34 -12.56
CA LEU A 97 -14.41 -1.94 -12.33
C LEU A 97 -14.27 -0.93 -11.17
N ARG A 98 -15.19 -0.98 -10.21
CA ARG A 98 -15.18 -0.20 -8.96
C ARG A 98 -13.97 -0.52 -8.07
N GLY A 99 -13.76 0.33 -7.06
CA GLY A 99 -12.64 0.21 -6.13
C GLY A 99 -12.52 -1.16 -5.46
N ARG A 100 -11.35 -1.80 -5.57
CA ARG A 100 -11.01 -3.05 -4.85
C ARG A 100 -9.62 -3.04 -4.23
N GLY A 101 -9.46 -3.81 -3.16
CA GLY A 101 -8.25 -3.99 -2.39
C GLY A 101 -7.85 -2.80 -1.52
N PRO A 102 -6.70 -2.91 -0.84
CA PRO A 102 -6.24 -1.98 0.20
C PRO A 102 -5.86 -0.56 -0.28
N ILE A 103 -5.72 -0.35 -1.59
CA ILE A 103 -5.48 0.97 -2.20
C ILE A 103 -6.59 1.37 -3.19
N GLN A 104 -7.70 0.61 -3.22
CA GLN A 104 -8.88 0.87 -4.05
C GLN A 104 -8.57 1.03 -5.55
N ILE A 105 -8.04 -0.01 -6.20
CA ILE A 105 -7.83 0.05 -7.67
C ILE A 105 -9.15 0.20 -8.39
N THR A 106 -9.18 1.12 -9.36
CA THR A 106 -10.42 1.53 -10.02
C THR A 106 -10.17 1.70 -11.51
N GLY A 107 -11.07 1.18 -12.35
CA GLY A 107 -11.17 1.53 -13.77
C GLY A 107 -10.34 0.66 -14.69
N ARG A 108 -10.82 0.50 -15.93
CA ARG A 108 -10.35 -0.51 -16.88
C ARG A 108 -8.84 -0.53 -17.07
N TRP A 109 -8.23 0.64 -17.26
CA TRP A 109 -6.79 0.74 -17.49
C TRP A 109 -5.97 0.22 -16.30
N ASN A 110 -6.42 0.48 -15.07
CA ASN A 110 -5.73 0.00 -13.87
C ASN A 110 -5.87 -1.51 -13.72
N TYR A 111 -7.05 -2.08 -13.96
CA TYR A 111 -7.26 -3.53 -13.95
C TYR A 111 -6.42 -4.26 -15.01
N ARG A 112 -6.34 -3.70 -16.21
CA ARG A 112 -5.48 -4.22 -17.29
C ARG A 112 -4.01 -4.15 -16.93
N ALA A 113 -3.55 -3.01 -16.41
CA ALA A 113 -2.17 -2.80 -16.02
C ALA A 113 -1.77 -3.70 -14.84
N PHE A 114 -2.67 -3.91 -13.87
CA PHE A 114 -2.45 -4.85 -12.77
C PHE A 114 -2.37 -6.30 -13.29
N THR A 115 -3.24 -6.69 -14.21
CA THR A 115 -3.17 -8.02 -14.88
C THR A 115 -1.80 -8.26 -15.52
N ALA A 116 -1.31 -7.30 -16.32
CA ALA A 116 -0.01 -7.44 -16.97
C ALA A 116 1.14 -7.54 -15.96
N TRP A 117 1.08 -6.77 -14.87
CA TRP A 117 2.10 -6.82 -13.83
C TRP A 117 2.06 -8.12 -13.03
N ALA A 118 0.88 -8.58 -12.63
CA ALA A 118 0.68 -9.84 -11.92
C ALA A 118 1.18 -11.03 -12.75
N ARG A 119 0.94 -11.03 -14.06
CA ARG A 119 1.47 -12.05 -14.99
C ARG A 119 2.99 -12.04 -15.13
N GLY A 120 3.65 -10.93 -14.79
CA GLY A 120 5.09 -10.87 -14.67
C GLY A 120 5.64 -11.57 -13.43
N ILE A 121 4.81 -11.77 -12.40
CA ILE A 121 5.14 -12.53 -11.18
C ILE A 121 4.75 -14.00 -11.36
N ASP A 122 3.53 -14.24 -11.84
CA ASP A 122 2.98 -15.56 -12.09
C ASP A 122 2.15 -15.52 -13.37
N HIS A 123 2.62 -16.21 -14.40
CA HIS A 123 1.98 -16.20 -15.73
C HIS A 123 0.55 -16.74 -15.72
N THR A 124 0.15 -17.48 -14.67
CA THR A 124 -1.20 -18.01 -14.51
C THR A 124 -2.18 -17.02 -13.87
N ALA A 125 -1.71 -15.83 -13.50
CA ALA A 125 -2.55 -14.81 -12.87
C ALA A 125 -3.83 -14.52 -13.70
N PRO A 126 -5.00 -14.39 -13.04
CA PRO A 126 -6.26 -14.11 -13.69
C PRO A 126 -6.22 -12.85 -14.56
N ASN A 127 -7.13 -12.77 -15.53
CA ASN A 127 -7.39 -11.51 -16.21
C ASN A 127 -8.34 -10.66 -15.35
N PHE A 128 -7.79 -9.75 -14.55
CA PHE A 128 -8.60 -8.94 -13.62
C PHE A 128 -9.48 -7.91 -14.33
N GLU A 129 -9.22 -7.56 -15.59
CA GLU A 129 -10.16 -6.74 -16.36
C GLU A 129 -11.43 -7.54 -16.71
N ALA A 130 -11.29 -8.82 -17.03
CA ALA A 130 -12.41 -9.70 -17.37
C ALA A 130 -13.10 -10.29 -16.13
N ASP A 131 -12.34 -10.55 -15.07
CA ASP A 131 -12.82 -11.01 -13.76
C ASP A 131 -12.26 -10.11 -12.63
N PRO A 132 -12.88 -8.94 -12.39
CA PRO A 132 -12.41 -8.01 -11.35
C PRO A 132 -12.51 -8.54 -9.92
N GLU A 133 -13.39 -9.51 -9.65
CA GLU A 133 -13.55 -10.09 -8.30
C GLU A 133 -12.34 -10.95 -7.91
N ALA A 134 -11.63 -11.54 -8.89
CA ALA A 134 -10.40 -12.29 -8.64
C ALA A 134 -9.31 -11.46 -7.93
N VAL A 135 -9.39 -10.12 -8.00
CA VAL A 135 -8.51 -9.21 -7.23
C VAL A 135 -8.63 -9.43 -5.72
N LEU A 136 -9.81 -9.82 -5.22
CA LEU A 136 -10.05 -10.03 -3.79
C LEU A 136 -9.60 -11.42 -3.31
N THR A 137 -8.87 -12.16 -4.13
CA THR A 137 -8.29 -13.46 -3.75
C THR A 137 -6.80 -13.33 -3.46
N ASP A 138 -6.27 -14.20 -2.61
CA ASP A 138 -4.85 -14.24 -2.31
C ASP A 138 -4.04 -14.85 -3.45
N PRO A 139 -2.84 -14.32 -3.77
CA PRO A 139 -2.17 -13.18 -3.12
C PRO A 139 -2.51 -11.81 -3.74
N TRP A 140 -3.44 -11.75 -4.70
CA TRP A 140 -3.70 -10.58 -5.55
C TRP A 140 -4.18 -9.36 -4.77
N GLU A 141 -5.04 -9.57 -3.77
CA GLU A 141 -5.61 -8.48 -2.98
C GLU A 141 -4.51 -7.65 -2.31
N GLY A 142 -3.56 -8.31 -1.64
CA GLY A 142 -2.43 -7.63 -1.03
C GLY A 142 -1.43 -7.09 -2.06
N LEU A 143 -1.25 -7.79 -3.19
CA LEU A 143 -0.34 -7.39 -4.25
C LEU A 143 -0.75 -6.09 -4.95
N VAL A 144 -2.05 -5.75 -4.95
CA VAL A 144 -2.55 -4.47 -5.46
C VAL A 144 -1.81 -3.27 -4.81
N ALA A 145 -1.59 -3.29 -3.50
CA ALA A 145 -0.86 -2.21 -2.82
C ALA A 145 0.61 -2.15 -3.26
N LEU A 146 1.26 -3.30 -3.41
CA LEU A 146 2.66 -3.41 -3.85
C LEU A 146 2.83 -2.95 -5.30
N TRP A 147 1.92 -3.36 -6.18
CA TRP A 147 1.86 -2.93 -7.59
C TRP A 147 1.74 -1.42 -7.69
N TYR A 148 0.72 -0.85 -7.04
CA TYR A 148 0.44 0.59 -7.08
C TYR A 148 1.66 1.39 -6.58
N TRP A 149 2.25 0.95 -5.47
CA TRP A 149 3.41 1.58 -4.86
C TRP A 149 4.64 1.55 -5.78
N THR A 150 4.91 0.39 -6.36
CA THR A 150 6.11 0.15 -7.17
C THR A 150 6.04 0.88 -8.51
N THR A 151 4.91 0.78 -9.21
CA THR A 151 4.72 1.38 -10.53
C THR A 151 4.76 2.91 -10.51
N ARG A 152 4.44 3.54 -9.37
CA ARG A 152 4.51 5.00 -9.20
C ARG A 152 5.85 5.51 -8.63
N GLY A 153 6.81 4.61 -8.42
CA GLY A 153 8.15 4.93 -7.92
C GLY A 153 8.14 5.48 -6.49
N LEU A 154 7.20 5.05 -5.64
CA LEU A 154 7.00 5.65 -4.31
C LEU A 154 8.11 5.30 -3.32
N ASN A 155 8.90 4.25 -3.58
CA ASN A 155 10.11 3.94 -2.80
C ASN A 155 11.08 5.13 -2.71
N ALA A 156 11.32 5.84 -3.83
CA ALA A 156 12.26 6.96 -3.85
C ALA A 156 11.80 8.14 -2.99
N LEU A 157 10.48 8.39 -2.95
CA LEU A 157 9.89 9.40 -2.09
C LEU A 157 9.89 8.95 -0.62
N ALA A 158 9.63 7.66 -0.38
CA ALA A 158 9.69 7.11 0.96
C ALA A 158 11.12 7.10 1.52
N ASP A 159 12.16 6.91 0.70
CA ASP A 159 13.57 7.06 1.12
C ASP A 159 13.90 8.49 1.61
N GLN A 160 13.21 9.48 1.05
CA GLN A 160 13.29 10.89 1.44
C GLN A 160 12.37 11.24 2.63
N GLY A 161 11.47 10.33 3.03
CA GLY A 161 10.45 10.60 4.05
C GLY A 161 9.36 11.57 3.58
N ASP A 162 9.17 11.73 2.27
CA ASP A 162 8.27 12.71 1.69
C ASP A 162 6.83 12.19 1.60
N VAL A 163 6.19 12.06 2.78
CA VAL A 163 4.78 11.62 2.91
C VAL A 163 3.84 12.57 2.14
N LYS A 164 4.20 13.85 2.00
CA LYS A 164 3.39 14.84 1.29
C LYS A 164 3.31 14.54 -0.20
N ARG A 165 4.46 14.33 -0.87
CA ARG A 165 4.47 13.94 -2.29
C ARG A 165 3.91 12.55 -2.52
N ILE A 166 4.13 11.60 -1.58
CA ILE A 166 3.48 10.29 -1.64
C ILE A 166 1.96 10.46 -1.65
N THR A 167 1.42 11.23 -0.69
CA THR A 167 -0.02 11.50 -0.60
C THR A 167 -0.58 12.08 -1.90
N TYR A 168 0.11 13.07 -2.48
CA TYR A 168 -0.28 13.66 -3.75
C TYR A 168 -0.34 12.62 -4.88
N LYS A 169 0.66 11.75 -4.99
CA LYS A 169 0.68 10.69 -6.00
C LYS A 169 -0.38 9.61 -5.79
N VAL A 170 -0.74 9.31 -4.53
CA VAL A 170 -1.76 8.29 -4.21
C VAL A 170 -3.17 8.84 -4.45
N ASN A 171 -3.43 10.07 -4.00
CA ASN A 171 -4.78 10.61 -3.94
C ASN A 171 -5.11 11.62 -5.06
N GLY A 172 -4.12 12.07 -5.83
CA GLY A 172 -4.27 13.18 -6.78
C GLY A 172 -4.39 14.55 -6.09
N GLY A 173 -4.15 14.61 -4.78
CA GLY A 173 -4.34 15.79 -3.94
C GLY A 173 -3.87 15.55 -2.51
N TYR A 174 -4.30 16.40 -1.57
CA TYR A 174 -3.88 16.32 -0.16
C TYR A 174 -5.02 15.89 0.79
N ASN A 175 -6.06 15.25 0.27
CA ASN A 175 -7.17 14.79 1.11
C ASN A 175 -6.64 13.80 2.16
N HIS A 176 -7.05 14.02 3.40
CA HIS A 176 -6.62 13.25 4.57
C HIS A 176 -5.10 13.26 4.83
N TYR A 177 -4.34 14.24 4.32
CA TYR A 177 -2.89 14.29 4.51
C TYR A 177 -2.44 14.22 5.97
N ALA A 178 -3.13 14.94 6.88
CA ALA A 178 -2.84 14.88 8.31
C ALA A 178 -2.98 13.45 8.86
N GLN A 179 -4.07 12.76 8.52
CA GLN A 179 -4.33 11.39 8.94
C GLN A 179 -3.28 10.41 8.37
N ARG A 180 -2.88 10.56 7.10
CA ARG A 180 -1.82 9.74 6.47
C ARG A 180 -0.49 9.91 7.20
N ARG A 181 -0.13 11.16 7.53
CA ARG A 181 1.07 11.48 8.31
C ARG A 181 1.01 10.85 9.71
N ASP A 182 -0.14 10.93 10.38
CA ASP A 182 -0.30 10.41 11.73
C ASP A 182 -0.22 8.86 11.72
N TRP A 183 -0.80 8.19 10.74
CA TRP A 183 -0.63 6.75 10.54
C TRP A 183 0.82 6.36 10.23
N THR A 184 1.52 7.10 9.37
CA THR A 184 2.96 6.89 9.13
C THR A 184 3.74 7.01 10.43
N GLN A 185 3.51 8.04 11.24
CA GLN A 185 4.19 8.21 12.53
C GLN A 185 3.90 7.06 13.50
N ARG A 186 2.64 6.64 13.63
CA ARG A 186 2.28 5.48 14.47
C ARG A 186 3.03 4.23 14.03
N ALA A 187 3.08 3.97 12.72
CA ALA A 187 3.86 2.87 12.17
C ALA A 187 5.35 3.03 12.47
N GLN A 188 5.90 4.24 12.35
CA GLN A 188 7.31 4.48 12.64
C GLN A 188 7.67 4.18 14.09
N LEU A 189 6.86 4.65 15.04
CA LEU A 189 7.05 4.38 16.47
C LEU A 189 7.02 2.89 16.78
N VAL A 190 6.00 2.18 16.31
CA VAL A 190 5.86 0.74 16.56
C VAL A 190 7.01 -0.06 15.93
N LEU A 191 7.42 0.29 14.70
CA LEU A 191 8.53 -0.39 14.01
C LEU A 191 9.91 -0.09 14.65
N LEU A 192 10.01 0.95 15.47
CA LEU A 192 11.17 1.26 16.31
C LEU A 192 11.06 0.65 17.73
N GLY A 193 9.98 -0.07 18.04
CA GLY A 193 9.76 -0.70 19.35
C GLY A 193 9.09 0.19 20.39
N HIS A 194 8.63 1.39 20.03
CA HIS A 194 7.87 2.26 20.92
C HIS A 194 6.37 1.95 20.91
N GLY A 195 5.65 2.46 21.91
CA GLY A 195 4.18 2.51 21.88
C GLY A 195 3.68 3.37 20.70
N PRO A 196 2.47 3.09 20.16
CA PRO A 196 1.98 3.72 18.94
C PRO A 196 1.77 5.24 19.04
N THR A 197 1.70 5.78 20.26
CA THR A 197 1.55 7.21 20.55
C THR A 197 2.71 7.76 21.38
N ASP A 198 3.75 6.97 21.61
CA ASP A 198 4.81 7.29 22.57
C ASP A 198 5.91 8.18 21.98
N VAL A 199 5.49 9.36 21.53
CA VAL A 199 6.37 10.38 20.94
C VAL A 199 7.39 10.88 21.97
N ARG A 200 6.99 11.02 23.24
CA ARG A 200 7.86 11.52 24.31
C ARG A 200 9.01 10.56 24.60
N ALA A 201 8.76 9.24 24.65
CA ALA A 201 9.86 8.29 24.83
C ALA A 201 10.82 8.31 23.65
N PHE A 202 10.30 8.36 22.41
CA PHE A 202 11.15 8.49 21.24
C PHE A 202 11.98 9.78 21.27
N GLN A 203 11.37 10.93 21.59
CA GLN A 203 12.08 12.22 21.71
C GLN A 203 13.21 12.16 22.73
N ARG A 204 12.98 11.55 23.91
CA ARG A 204 14.04 11.34 24.91
C ARG A 204 15.18 10.48 24.36
N ALA A 205 14.85 9.33 23.76
CA ALA A 205 15.84 8.41 23.18
C ALA A 205 16.63 9.05 22.03
N ALA A 206 15.99 9.92 21.25
CA ALA A 206 16.59 10.63 20.13
C ALA A 206 17.24 11.97 20.53
N GLN A 207 17.31 12.30 21.83
CA GLN A 207 17.87 13.55 22.36
C GLN A 207 17.27 14.82 21.73
N LEU A 208 15.95 14.80 21.51
CA LEU A 208 15.17 15.95 21.03
C LEU A 208 14.47 16.67 22.19
N THR A 209 13.94 17.85 21.92
CA THR A 209 12.99 18.52 22.82
C THR A 209 11.81 17.59 23.11
N VAL A 210 11.55 17.33 24.40
CA VAL A 210 10.51 16.40 24.86
C VAL A 210 9.20 17.13 25.07
N ASP A 211 8.61 17.64 23.99
CA ASP A 211 7.35 18.36 24.00
C ASP A 211 6.12 17.46 23.72
N GLY A 212 6.35 16.21 23.29
CA GLY A 212 5.31 15.28 22.85
C GLY A 212 4.71 15.63 21.49
N VAL A 213 5.21 16.68 20.84
CA VAL A 213 4.77 17.14 19.52
C VAL A 213 5.67 16.52 18.47
N SER A 214 5.07 15.75 17.57
CA SER A 214 5.80 15.21 16.43
C SER A 214 5.97 16.26 15.33
N GLY A 215 6.78 17.27 15.61
CA GLY A 215 7.15 18.33 14.68
C GLY A 215 8.09 17.85 13.57
N PRO A 216 8.50 18.74 12.64
CA PRO A 216 9.40 18.38 11.53
C PRO A 216 10.68 17.67 11.98
N LYS A 217 11.31 18.11 13.08
CA LYS A 217 12.52 17.49 13.64
C LYS A 217 12.26 16.06 14.13
N THR A 218 11.19 15.84 14.89
CA THR A 218 10.81 14.51 15.39
C THR A 218 10.46 13.56 14.26
N ARG A 219 9.68 14.00 13.26
CA ARG A 219 9.35 13.17 12.08
C ARG A 219 10.59 12.81 11.26
N ALA A 220 11.50 13.76 11.07
CA ALA A 220 12.77 13.50 10.41
C ALA A 220 13.62 12.48 11.19
N ALA A 221 13.68 12.59 12.52
CA ALA A 221 14.41 11.66 13.36
C ALA A 221 13.80 10.24 13.34
N LEU A 222 12.47 10.11 13.42
CA LEU A 222 11.76 8.81 13.28
C LEU A 222 12.11 8.14 11.95
N HIS A 223 12.04 8.91 10.86
CA HIS A 223 12.38 8.44 9.52
C HIS A 223 13.83 7.96 9.42
N GLN A 224 14.77 8.78 9.90
CA GLN A 224 16.20 8.45 9.87
C GLN A 224 16.53 7.24 10.74
N ALA A 225 15.90 7.10 11.91
CA ALA A 225 16.10 5.95 12.80
C ALA A 225 15.72 4.64 12.09
N LEU A 226 14.57 4.60 11.41
CA LEU A 226 14.19 3.41 10.62
C LEU A 226 15.10 3.18 9.41
N ARG A 227 15.54 4.24 8.74
CA ARG A 227 16.40 4.14 7.55
C ARG A 227 17.78 3.56 7.88
N LYS A 228 18.26 3.75 9.11
CA LYS A 228 19.51 3.17 9.62
C LYS A 228 19.41 1.66 9.89
N LEU A 229 18.20 1.12 10.09
CA LEU A 229 18.01 -0.31 10.30
C LEU A 229 18.27 -1.09 9.00
N PRO A 230 18.89 -2.27 9.08
CA PRO A 230 19.08 -3.10 7.89
C PRO A 230 17.72 -3.56 7.32
N PRO A 231 17.65 -3.80 5.99
CA PRO A 231 16.49 -4.46 5.40
C PRO A 231 16.19 -5.78 6.11
N ILE A 232 14.91 -6.12 6.23
CA ILE A 232 14.48 -7.41 6.74
C ILE A 232 14.82 -8.47 5.70
N ASP A 233 15.60 -9.47 6.10
CA ASP A 233 15.84 -10.63 5.26
C ASP A 233 14.60 -11.53 5.25
N VAL A 234 13.93 -11.52 4.11
CA VAL A 234 12.75 -12.36 3.82
C VAL A 234 13.06 -13.43 2.79
N SER A 235 14.33 -13.84 2.69
CA SER A 235 14.83 -14.85 1.75
C SER A 235 13.81 -15.96 1.46
N PRO A 236 13.42 -16.18 0.19
CA PRO A 236 12.61 -17.32 -0.17
C PRO A 236 13.43 -18.62 -0.08
N LYS A 237 12.76 -19.75 0.17
CA LYS A 237 13.24 -21.11 -0.18
C LYS A 237 13.72 -21.15 -1.65
N PRO A 238 14.55 -22.15 -2.05
CA PRO A 238 15.26 -22.14 -3.34
C PRO A 238 14.29 -21.96 -4.52
N LYS A 239 14.59 -20.98 -5.38
CA LYS A 239 13.86 -20.77 -6.63
C LYS A 239 14.20 -21.90 -7.61
N SER A 240 13.22 -22.63 -8.13
CA SER A 240 13.31 -23.11 -9.52
C SER A 240 13.61 -21.89 -10.41
N PRO A 241 14.44 -22.00 -11.44
CA PRO A 241 15.06 -20.84 -12.07
C PRO A 241 14.00 -19.92 -12.68
N ALA A 242 13.70 -18.82 -12.00
CA ALA A 242 12.97 -17.72 -12.60
C ALA A 242 13.88 -17.04 -13.65
N PRO A 243 13.37 -16.74 -14.84
CA PRO A 243 14.16 -16.12 -15.90
C PRO A 243 14.74 -14.79 -15.42
N ARG A 244 16.04 -14.58 -15.71
CA ARG A 244 16.82 -13.42 -15.27
C ARG A 244 16.10 -12.12 -15.64
N VAL A 245 15.75 -11.35 -14.62
CA VAL A 245 14.96 -10.12 -14.70
C VAL A 245 15.72 -9.02 -15.43
N ASN A 246 15.22 -8.67 -16.62
CA ASN A 246 15.42 -7.35 -17.24
C ASN A 246 14.06 -6.65 -17.52
N TRP A 247 12.98 -7.16 -16.92
CA TRP A 247 11.60 -6.75 -17.20
C TRP A 247 11.16 -5.47 -16.46
N LEU A 248 11.57 -5.26 -15.20
CA LEU A 248 11.18 -4.06 -14.44
C LEU A 248 11.68 -2.76 -15.11
N ARG A 249 12.85 -2.79 -15.76
CA ARG A 249 13.38 -1.68 -16.57
C ARG A 249 12.61 -1.48 -17.89
N ARG A 250 12.15 -2.56 -18.53
CA ARG A 250 11.33 -2.48 -19.76
C ARG A 250 9.91 -2.00 -19.48
N PHE A 251 9.31 -2.40 -18.36
CA PHE A 251 7.95 -1.99 -17.99
C PHE A 251 7.87 -0.52 -17.57
N LEU A 252 8.88 -0.01 -16.83
CA LEU A 252 8.96 1.42 -16.48
C LEU A 252 9.17 2.34 -17.70
N ALA A 253 9.64 1.81 -18.83
CA ALA A 253 9.76 2.57 -20.08
C ALA A 253 8.42 2.71 -20.83
N ILE A 254 7.43 1.85 -20.54
CA ILE A 254 6.13 1.81 -21.23
C ILE A 254 5.10 2.76 -20.56
N LEU A 255 5.32 3.18 -19.31
CA LEU A 255 4.40 4.06 -18.55
C LEU A 255 4.68 5.56 -18.72
N ARG A 256 5.29 5.99 -19.85
CA ARG A 256 5.31 7.40 -20.24
C ARG A 256 4.01 7.75 -20.97
N PHE A 257 2.95 7.99 -20.20
CA PHE A 257 1.82 8.84 -20.59
C PHE A 257 1.45 9.68 -19.37
#